data_AF-A0A5N5J6S5-F1
#
_entry.id   AF-A0A5N5J6S5-F1
#
_cell.length_a   1.000
_cell.length_b   1.000
_cell.length_c   1.000
_cell.angle_alpha   90.00
_cell.angle_beta   90.00
_cell.angle_gamma   90.00
#
_symmetry.space_group_name_H-M   'P 1'
#
loop_
_entity.id
_entity.type
_entity.pdbx_description
1 polymer ?
#
loop_
_entity_poly.entity_id
_entity_poly.type
_entity_poly.pdbx_seq_one_letter_code
_entity_poly.pdbx_strand_id
1 'polypeptide(L)'
;NEPGNFSFYEGRAEDLSRFAPASFDVVYVNSTFHWVQDQAGALREFARVLRPGGRLGISGGSGDFVAVHERIKADVLLREPYRDYPEEAGPKFLKQTDLERLLDEAGFSRREIVTNTIVKGARNGAEMIEWLDTSSSGKTYGGIPLDLRGRAREEMKLEWDKITTEDGI
;
A
#
# COMPACT_ATOMS: atom_id res chain seq x y z
N ASN A 1 -3.36 37.37 -15.22
CA ASN A 1 -3.49 36.15 -14.40
C ASN A 1 -3.60 34.96 -15.35
N GLU A 2 -2.49 34.29 -15.63
CA GLU A 2 -2.56 33.01 -16.33
C GLU A 2 -3.22 31.98 -15.40
N PRO A 3 -4.21 31.21 -15.87
CA PRO A 3 -4.73 30.09 -15.11
C PRO A 3 -3.59 29.09 -14.88
N GLY A 4 -3.39 28.65 -13.63
CA GLY A 4 -2.32 27.72 -13.30
C GLY A 4 -2.41 26.42 -14.11
N ASN A 5 -1.26 25.87 -14.52
CA ASN A 5 -1.15 24.64 -15.31
C ASN A 5 -1.45 23.35 -14.51
N PHE A 6 -2.17 23.45 -13.40
CA PHE A 6 -2.53 22.33 -12.54
C PHE A 6 -3.91 22.56 -11.93
N SER A 7 -4.60 21.46 -11.63
CA SER A 7 -5.89 21.47 -10.94
C SER A 7 -5.92 20.32 -9.95
N PHE A 8 -6.55 20.56 -8.80
CA PHE A 8 -6.70 19.57 -7.73
C PHE A 8 -8.16 19.25 -7.53
N TYR A 9 -8.40 17.98 -7.22
CA TYR A 9 -9.73 17.40 -7.17
C TYR A 9 -9.78 16.39 -6.03
N GLU A 10 -10.68 16.60 -5.09
CA GLU A 10 -11.01 15.58 -4.09
C GLU A 10 -11.89 14.50 -4.74
N GLY A 11 -11.60 13.22 -4.43
CA GLY A 11 -12.33 12.10 -5.00
C GLY A 11 -11.76 10.76 -4.58
N ARG A 12 -12.39 9.70 -5.07
CA ARG A 12 -11.99 8.31 -4.83
C ARG A 12 -11.41 7.73 -6.11
N ALA A 13 -10.40 6.87 -6.02
CA ALA A 13 -9.82 6.24 -7.20
C ALA A 13 -10.84 5.36 -7.93
N GLU A 14 -11.81 4.83 -7.18
CA GLU A 14 -12.90 3.97 -7.65
C GLU A 14 -14.07 4.75 -8.27
N ASP A 15 -14.06 6.09 -8.19
CA ASP A 15 -15.07 6.97 -8.78
C ASP A 15 -14.41 8.23 -9.36
N LEU A 16 -14.14 8.17 -10.66
CA LEU A 16 -13.64 9.28 -11.46
C LEU A 16 -14.74 9.87 -12.35
N SER A 17 -16.02 9.67 -12.01
CA SER A 17 -17.18 10.11 -12.81
C SER A 17 -17.19 11.60 -13.15
N ARG A 18 -16.48 12.41 -12.34
CA ARG A 18 -16.23 13.84 -12.59
C ARG A 18 -15.48 14.12 -13.89
N PHE A 19 -14.73 13.16 -14.40
CA PHE A 19 -13.97 13.28 -15.65
C PHE A 19 -14.67 12.50 -16.76
N ALA A 20 -14.79 13.13 -17.92
CA ALA A 20 -15.34 12.46 -19.10
C ALA A 20 -14.46 11.25 -19.50
N PRO A 21 -15.03 10.23 -20.15
CA PRO A 21 -14.23 9.18 -20.76
C PRO A 21 -13.18 9.77 -21.72
N ALA A 22 -12.04 9.10 -21.88
CA ALA A 22 -10.98 9.52 -22.81
C ALA A 22 -10.48 10.97 -22.63
N SER A 23 -10.39 11.44 -21.38
CA SER A 23 -9.92 12.80 -21.06
C SER A 23 -8.40 12.91 -20.90
N PHE A 24 -7.71 11.83 -20.57
CA PHE A 24 -6.29 11.85 -20.22
C PHE A 24 -5.44 10.95 -21.12
N ASP A 25 -4.19 11.37 -21.35
CA ASP A 25 -3.19 10.55 -22.05
C ASP A 25 -2.47 9.59 -21.11
N VAL A 26 -2.34 9.98 -19.82
CA VAL A 26 -1.62 9.22 -18.80
C VAL A 26 -2.37 9.29 -17.47
N VAL A 27 -2.46 8.15 -16.79
CA VAL A 27 -2.85 8.03 -15.38
C VAL A 27 -1.65 7.49 -14.62
N TYR A 28 -1.29 8.13 -13.52
CA TYR A 28 -0.14 7.74 -12.70
C TYR A 28 -0.55 7.59 -11.23
N VAL A 29 -0.23 6.45 -10.64
CA VAL A 29 -0.62 6.06 -9.28
C VAL A 29 0.61 5.55 -8.54
N ASN A 30 1.26 6.43 -7.78
CA ASN A 30 2.49 6.11 -7.06
C ASN A 30 2.28 5.94 -5.57
N SER A 31 2.62 4.77 -5.05
CA SER A 31 2.50 4.40 -3.63
C SER A 31 1.09 4.56 -3.05
N THR A 32 0.06 4.45 -3.90
CA THR A 32 -1.34 4.67 -3.50
C THR A 32 -2.25 3.48 -3.79
N PHE A 33 -1.99 2.70 -4.84
CA PHE A 33 -2.94 1.70 -5.33
C PHE A 33 -3.28 0.60 -4.31
N HIS A 34 -2.35 0.26 -3.41
CA HIS A 34 -2.59 -0.70 -2.32
C HIS A 34 -3.53 -0.17 -1.24
N TRP A 35 -3.77 1.14 -1.14
CA TRP A 35 -4.74 1.71 -0.21
C TRP A 35 -6.18 1.68 -0.75
N VAL A 36 -6.34 1.51 -2.07
CA VAL A 36 -7.64 1.44 -2.72
C VAL A 36 -8.31 0.12 -2.34
N GLN A 37 -9.54 0.18 -1.82
CA GLN A 37 -10.22 -1.01 -1.33
C GLN A 37 -10.85 -1.84 -2.46
N ASP A 38 -11.45 -1.18 -3.46
CA ASP A 38 -11.90 -1.79 -4.72
C ASP A 38 -10.91 -1.45 -5.86
N GLN A 39 -9.78 -2.18 -5.86
CA GLN A 39 -8.71 -2.04 -6.85
C GLN A 39 -9.18 -2.35 -8.28
N ALA A 40 -10.11 -3.29 -8.44
CA ALA A 40 -10.71 -3.61 -9.73
C ALA A 40 -11.57 -2.45 -10.26
N GLY A 41 -12.35 -1.82 -9.37
CA GLY A 41 -13.12 -0.61 -9.67
C GLY A 41 -12.25 0.56 -10.10
N ALA A 42 -11.17 0.81 -9.38
CA ALA A 42 -10.22 1.86 -9.75
C ALA A 42 -9.57 1.60 -11.12
N LEU A 43 -9.14 0.37 -11.42
CA LEU A 43 -8.58 0.05 -12.75
C LEU A 43 -9.59 0.27 -13.88
N ARG A 44 -10.87 -0.08 -13.66
CA ARG A 44 -11.96 0.21 -14.61
C ARG A 44 -12.12 1.71 -14.84
N GLU A 45 -12.09 2.52 -13.79
CA GLU A 45 -12.16 3.98 -13.91
C GLU A 45 -10.93 4.56 -14.60
N PHE A 46 -9.72 4.07 -14.31
CA PHE A 46 -8.49 4.49 -14.98
C PHE A 46 -8.55 4.21 -16.48
N ALA A 47 -9.00 3.00 -16.87
CA ALA A 47 -9.19 2.65 -18.27
C ALA A 47 -10.22 3.56 -18.95
N ARG A 48 -11.34 3.86 -18.28
CA ARG A 48 -12.41 4.72 -18.83
C ARG A 48 -11.92 6.14 -19.12
N VAL A 49 -11.16 6.74 -18.21
CA VAL A 49 -10.71 8.14 -18.37
C VAL A 49 -9.51 8.29 -19.31
N LEU A 50 -8.80 7.19 -19.61
CA LEU A 50 -7.72 7.19 -20.58
C LEU A 50 -8.24 7.22 -22.02
N ARG A 51 -7.56 7.99 -22.88
CA ARG A 51 -7.76 7.96 -24.33
C ARG A 51 -7.34 6.61 -24.91
N PRO A 52 -7.86 6.21 -26.08
CA PRO A 52 -7.30 5.09 -26.83
C PRO A 52 -5.78 5.27 -27.02
N GLY A 53 -4.99 4.29 -26.59
CA GLY A 53 -3.52 4.37 -26.60
C GLY A 53 -2.89 5.10 -25.41
N GLY A 54 -3.69 5.57 -24.45
CA GLY A 54 -3.23 6.14 -23.19
C GLY A 54 -2.51 5.12 -22.31
N ARG A 55 -1.76 5.61 -21.32
CA ARG A 55 -0.88 4.78 -20.48
C ARG A 55 -1.22 4.88 -19.00
N LEU A 56 -1.15 3.75 -18.31
CA LEU A 56 -1.27 3.65 -16.86
C LEU A 56 0.11 3.32 -16.27
N GLY A 57 0.54 4.08 -15.27
CA GLY A 57 1.71 3.77 -14.45
C GLY A 57 1.30 3.56 -12.99
N ILE A 58 1.65 2.40 -12.43
CA ILE A 58 1.42 2.06 -11.01
C ILE A 58 2.76 1.69 -10.38
N SER A 59 3.02 2.22 -9.18
CA SER A 59 4.14 1.80 -8.33
C SER A 59 3.68 1.59 -6.89
N GLY A 60 4.28 0.62 -6.20
CA GLY A 60 3.94 0.28 -4.82
C GLY A 60 4.61 -1.01 -4.37
N GLY A 61 4.27 -1.48 -3.17
CA GLY A 61 4.72 -2.78 -2.67
C GLY A 61 4.12 -3.95 -3.45
N SER A 62 4.87 -5.04 -3.56
CA SER A 62 4.40 -6.31 -4.12
C SER A 62 3.84 -7.20 -3.01
N GLY A 63 2.75 -7.92 -3.29
CA GLY A 63 2.20 -8.98 -2.43
C GLY A 63 2.90 -10.33 -2.58
N ASP A 64 3.90 -10.45 -3.46
CA ASP A 64 4.66 -11.69 -3.70
C ASP A 64 5.69 -11.97 -2.60
N PHE A 65 6.02 -10.97 -1.79
CA PHE A 65 6.98 -11.08 -0.70
C PHE A 65 6.44 -10.42 0.57
N VAL A 66 6.50 -11.16 1.68
CA VAL A 66 6.21 -10.62 3.01
C VAL A 66 7.52 -10.48 3.75
N ALA A 67 7.93 -9.25 4.03
CA ALA A 67 9.14 -8.98 4.79
C ALA A 67 9.01 -9.52 6.22
N VAL A 68 10.14 -9.89 6.82
CA VAL A 68 10.17 -10.48 8.17
C VAL A 68 9.54 -9.55 9.21
N HIS A 69 9.75 -8.23 9.09
CA HIS A 69 9.16 -7.28 10.03
C HIS A 69 7.63 -7.22 9.92
N GLU A 70 7.07 -7.30 8.70
CA GLU A 70 5.62 -7.36 8.46
C GLU A 70 5.02 -8.63 9.05
N ARG A 71 5.70 -9.77 8.89
CA ARG A 71 5.28 -11.04 9.49
C ARG A 71 5.24 -10.96 11.01
N ILE A 72 6.31 -10.48 11.64
CA ILE A 72 6.39 -10.34 13.10
C ILE A 72 5.31 -9.38 13.62
N LYS A 73 5.08 -8.26 12.94
CA LYS A 73 3.96 -7.36 13.26
C LYS A 73 2.65 -8.11 13.23
N ALA A 74 2.33 -8.78 12.12
CA ALA A 74 1.08 -9.54 11.98
C ALA A 74 0.93 -10.61 13.08
N ASP A 75 1.99 -11.36 13.38
CA ASP A 75 2.00 -12.39 14.42
C ASP A 75 1.73 -11.82 15.83
N VAL A 76 2.28 -10.65 16.15
CA VAL A 76 2.01 -9.95 17.42
C VAL A 76 0.56 -9.48 17.46
N LEU A 77 0.05 -8.88 16.38
CA LEU A 77 -1.32 -8.36 16.35
C LEU A 77 -2.39 -9.47 16.37
N LEU A 78 -2.03 -10.73 16.12
CA LEU A 78 -2.90 -11.90 16.29
C LEU A 78 -3.01 -12.42 17.73
N ARG A 79 -2.25 -11.85 18.68
CA ARG A 79 -2.29 -12.24 20.10
C ARG A 79 -3.47 -11.56 20.82
N GLU A 80 -3.87 -12.14 21.95
CA GLU A 80 -4.77 -11.48 22.90
C GLU A 80 -4.07 -10.29 23.58
N PRO A 81 -4.71 -9.12 23.76
CA PRO A 81 -6.09 -8.78 23.38
C PRO A 81 -6.23 -8.18 21.96
N TYR A 82 -5.14 -8.03 21.21
CA TYR A 82 -5.10 -7.27 19.95
C TYR A 82 -5.98 -7.86 18.85
N ARG A 83 -6.09 -9.19 18.80
CA ARG A 83 -6.90 -9.91 17.79
C ARG A 83 -8.38 -9.56 17.80
N ASP A 84 -8.89 -9.00 18.89
CA ASP A 84 -10.27 -8.53 19.00
C ASP A 84 -10.49 -7.16 18.35
N TYR A 85 -9.42 -6.52 17.87
CA TYR A 85 -9.41 -5.20 17.24
C TYR A 85 -8.83 -5.25 15.81
N PRO A 86 -9.47 -5.98 14.88
CA PRO A 86 -8.97 -6.12 13.52
C PRO A 86 -8.90 -4.78 12.80
N GLU A 87 -7.99 -4.68 11.82
CA GLU A 87 -7.92 -3.52 10.94
C GLU A 87 -9.10 -3.50 9.96
N GLU A 88 -9.87 -2.42 9.92
CA GLU A 88 -11.05 -2.31 9.05
C GLU A 88 -10.73 -2.05 7.57
N ALA A 89 -9.63 -1.33 7.28
CA ALA A 89 -9.27 -0.92 5.92
C ALA A 89 -7.76 -0.71 5.77
N GLY A 90 -7.02 -1.82 5.85
CA GLY A 90 -5.57 -1.87 5.65
C GLY A 90 -5.14 -1.87 4.19
N PRO A 91 -3.82 -1.78 3.94
CA PRO A 91 -3.27 -1.85 2.60
C PRO A 91 -3.40 -3.28 2.03
N LYS A 92 -3.78 -3.39 0.75
CA LYS A 92 -3.89 -4.63 -0.02
C LYS A 92 -2.81 -4.67 -1.10
N PHE A 93 -1.70 -5.33 -0.79
CA PHE A 93 -0.64 -5.58 -1.76
C PHE A 93 -1.01 -6.77 -2.63
N LEU A 94 -1.19 -6.53 -3.93
CA LEU A 94 -1.49 -7.60 -4.88
C LEU A 94 -0.21 -8.37 -5.23
N LYS A 95 -0.35 -9.68 -5.37
CA LYS A 95 0.63 -10.49 -6.09
C LYS A 95 0.65 -10.09 -7.55
N GLN A 96 1.79 -10.28 -8.22
CA GLN A 96 1.92 -9.96 -9.64
C GLN A 96 0.82 -10.63 -10.48
N THR A 97 0.51 -11.91 -10.22
CA THR A 97 -0.53 -12.64 -10.96
C THR A 97 -1.93 -12.05 -10.80
N ASP A 98 -2.26 -11.55 -9.60
CA ASP A 98 -3.55 -10.90 -9.34
C ASP A 98 -3.62 -9.53 -10.01
N LEU A 99 -2.53 -8.76 -9.96
CA LEU A 99 -2.43 -7.47 -10.66
C LEU A 99 -2.59 -7.65 -12.18
N GLU A 100 -1.91 -8.62 -12.78
CA GLU A 100 -2.01 -8.94 -14.20
C GLU A 100 -3.44 -9.30 -14.61
N ARG A 101 -4.12 -10.15 -13.83
CA ARG A 101 -5.52 -10.51 -14.06
C ARG A 101 -6.44 -9.29 -14.01
N LEU A 102 -6.29 -8.44 -13.00
CA LEU A 102 -7.12 -7.23 -12.87
C LEU A 102 -6.85 -6.22 -14.00
N LEU A 103 -5.60 -6.12 -14.46
CA LEU A 103 -5.24 -5.30 -15.62
C LEU A 103 -5.89 -5.83 -16.90
N ASP A 104 -5.91 -7.15 -17.10
CA ASP A 104 -6.59 -7.79 -18.24
C ASP A 104 -8.09 -7.54 -18.22
N GLU A 105 -8.74 -7.73 -17.07
CA GLU A 105 -10.17 -7.46 -16.87
C GLU A 105 -10.52 -5.98 -17.14
N ALA A 106 -9.60 -5.05 -16.90
CA ALA A 106 -9.74 -3.63 -17.21
C ALA A 106 -9.33 -3.24 -18.64
N GLY A 107 -8.84 -4.18 -19.46
CA GLY A 107 -8.48 -3.97 -20.86
C GLY A 107 -7.04 -3.50 -21.12
N PHE A 108 -6.16 -3.54 -20.11
CA PHE A 108 -4.74 -3.20 -20.25
C PHE A 108 -3.90 -4.39 -20.74
N SER A 109 -3.88 -4.59 -22.06
CA SER A 109 -3.26 -5.75 -22.71
C SER A 109 -1.74 -5.67 -22.91
N ARG A 110 -1.14 -4.47 -22.91
CA ARG A 110 0.32 -4.27 -23.01
C ARG A 110 0.86 -3.77 -21.68
N ARG A 111 1.82 -4.51 -21.11
CA ARG A 111 2.41 -4.18 -19.79
C ARG A 111 3.89 -4.52 -19.72
N GLU A 112 4.58 -3.75 -18.90
CA GLU A 112 5.92 -4.02 -18.38
C GLU A 112 5.79 -3.95 -16.85
N ILE A 113 6.18 -5.03 -16.17
CA ILE A 113 6.19 -5.10 -14.71
C ILE A 113 7.62 -5.41 -14.29
N VAL A 114 8.18 -4.54 -13.46
CA VAL A 114 9.54 -4.69 -12.92
C VAL A 114 9.44 -4.68 -11.39
N THR A 115 10.02 -5.71 -10.78
CA THR A 115 10.14 -5.79 -9.32
C THR A 115 11.56 -5.47 -8.94
N ASN A 116 11.74 -4.40 -8.16
CA ASN A 116 13.02 -4.02 -7.61
C ASN A 116 13.03 -4.32 -6.11
N THR A 117 14.02 -5.09 -5.65
CA THR A 117 14.22 -5.32 -4.22
C THR A 117 14.85 -4.09 -3.59
N ILE A 118 14.10 -3.43 -2.70
CA ILE A 118 14.60 -2.36 -1.85
C ILE A 118 14.85 -2.95 -0.47
N VAL A 119 16.11 -3.04 -0.08
CA VAL A 119 16.48 -3.47 1.28
C VAL A 119 16.51 -2.24 2.16
N LYS A 120 15.70 -2.27 3.23
CA LYS A 120 15.74 -1.29 4.28
C LYS A 120 16.09 -2.00 5.58
N GLY A 121 17.26 -1.70 6.11
CA GLY A 121 17.70 -2.19 7.41
C GLY A 121 17.25 -1.26 8.53
N ALA A 122 17.02 -1.83 9.71
CA ALA A 122 16.92 -1.07 10.96
C ALA A 122 17.97 -1.59 11.93
N ARG A 123 18.63 -0.70 12.69
CA ARG A 123 19.67 -1.14 13.63
C ARG A 123 19.12 -2.00 14.77
N ASN A 124 17.84 -1.83 15.12
CA ASN A 124 17.15 -2.52 16.20
C ASN A 124 15.63 -2.34 16.10
N GLY A 125 14.88 -3.01 16.98
CA GLY A 125 13.42 -2.94 16.99
C GLY A 125 12.85 -1.53 17.20
N ALA A 126 13.58 -0.62 17.86
CA ALA A 126 13.10 0.75 18.07
C ALA A 126 13.10 1.58 16.77
N GLU A 127 14.16 1.46 15.97
CA GLU A 127 14.23 2.10 14.64
C GLU A 127 13.24 1.47 13.66
N MET A 128 12.97 0.16 13.79
CA MET A 128 11.91 -0.51 13.03
C MET A 128 10.52 0.09 13.32
N ILE A 129 10.20 0.35 14.59
CA ILE A 129 8.94 1.04 14.95
C ILE A 129 8.87 2.44 14.35
N GLU A 130 9.92 3.25 14.50
CA GLU A 130 9.93 4.62 13.97
C GLU A 130 9.69 4.62 12.45
N TRP A 131 10.27 3.66 11.74
CA TRP A 131 10.00 3.49 10.33
C TRP A 131 8.56 3.05 10.03
N LEU A 132 8.01 2.09 10.78
CA LEU A 132 6.63 1.64 10.56
C LEU A 132 5.62 2.77 10.81
N ASP A 133 5.83 3.57 11.85
CA ASP A 133 4.95 4.70 12.17
C ASP A 133 4.99 5.80 11.08
N THR A 134 6.14 5.99 10.43
CA THR A 134 6.29 6.94 9.33
C THR A 134 5.81 6.41 7.97
N SER A 135 5.96 5.12 7.71
CA SER A 135 5.67 4.52 6.40
C SER A 135 4.24 3.97 6.25
N SER A 136 3.54 3.70 7.35
CA SER A 136 2.19 3.12 7.34
C SER A 136 1.06 4.15 7.25
N SER A 137 1.37 5.44 7.04
CA SER A 137 0.39 6.53 7.17
C SER A 137 -0.34 6.52 8.52
N GLY A 138 0.35 6.10 9.59
CA GLY A 138 -0.20 6.00 10.94
C GLY A 138 -1.10 4.78 11.20
N LYS A 139 -1.18 3.82 10.27
CA LYS A 139 -2.02 2.62 10.39
C LYS A 139 -1.31 1.39 10.98
N THR A 140 -0.08 1.52 11.51
CA THR A 140 0.71 0.41 12.10
C THR A 140 -0.10 -0.54 12.99
N TYR A 141 -0.99 0.00 13.83
CA TYR A 141 -1.73 -0.74 14.85
C TYR A 141 -3.21 -1.02 14.48
N GLY A 142 -3.64 -0.67 13.26
CA GLY A 142 -5.03 -0.90 12.82
C GLY A 142 -6.09 -0.38 13.80
N GLY A 143 -7.02 -1.27 14.20
CA GLY A 143 -8.13 -0.97 15.11
C GLY A 143 -7.77 -0.90 16.60
N ILE A 144 -6.51 -1.15 16.98
CA ILE A 144 -6.13 -1.30 18.40
C ILE A 144 -6.29 0.03 19.17
N PRO A 145 -6.96 0.01 20.34
CA PRO A 145 -7.10 1.15 21.25
C PRO A 145 -5.76 1.76 21.70
N LEU A 146 -5.73 3.09 21.92
CA LEU A 146 -4.50 3.83 22.24
C LEU A 146 -3.77 3.31 23.50
N ASP A 147 -4.51 2.86 24.50
CA ASP A 147 -4.00 2.29 25.76
C ASP A 147 -3.31 0.93 25.56
N LEU A 148 -3.69 0.18 24.51
CA LEU A 148 -3.10 -1.11 24.17
C LEU A 148 -1.92 -1.01 23.19
N ARG A 149 -1.83 0.08 22.40
CA ARG A 149 -0.75 0.26 21.40
C ARG A 149 0.64 0.26 22.03
N GLY A 150 0.79 0.83 23.23
CA GLY A 150 2.07 0.83 23.95
C GLY A 150 2.57 -0.58 24.26
N ARG A 151 1.68 -1.49 24.63
CA ARG A 151 2.04 -2.90 24.88
C ARG A 151 2.36 -3.63 23.58
N ALA A 152 1.54 -3.47 22.54
CA ALA A 152 1.79 -4.07 21.23
C ALA A 152 3.15 -3.65 20.66
N ARG A 153 3.51 -2.36 20.82
CA ARG A 153 4.81 -1.81 20.43
C ARG A 153 5.97 -2.52 21.10
N GLU A 154 5.91 -2.70 22.42
CA GLU A 154 6.99 -3.35 23.16
C GLU A 154 7.09 -4.85 22.83
N GLU A 155 5.97 -5.53 22.61
CA GLU A 155 5.98 -6.93 22.14
C GLU A 155 6.60 -7.08 20.75
N MET A 156 6.28 -6.19 19.81
CA MET A 156 6.91 -6.19 18.48
C MET A 156 8.41 -5.97 18.56
N LYS A 157 8.88 -5.03 19.38
CA LYS A 157 10.30 -4.80 19.62
C LYS A 157 11.00 -6.06 20.14
N LEU A 158 10.40 -6.74 21.12
CA LEU A 158 10.95 -7.98 21.67
C LEU A 158 11.06 -9.09 20.63
N GLU A 159 10.11 -9.20 19.70
CA GLU A 159 10.18 -10.19 18.62
C GLU A 159 11.22 -9.83 17.56
N TRP A 160 11.39 -8.55 17.22
CA TRP A 160 12.44 -8.12 16.31
C TRP A 160 13.84 -8.25 16.93
N ASP A 161 14.00 -7.98 18.22
CA ASP A 161 15.29 -8.12 18.90
C ASP A 161 15.82 -9.57 18.86
N LYS A 162 14.94 -10.58 18.74
CA LYS A 162 15.34 -11.99 18.58
C LYS A 162 16.02 -12.29 17.24
N ILE A 163 15.79 -11.46 16.22
CA ILE A 163 16.34 -11.64 14.87
C ILE A 163 17.40 -10.61 14.52
N THR A 164 17.59 -9.58 15.36
CA THR A 164 18.62 -8.56 15.18
C THR A 164 20.01 -9.20 15.17
N THR A 165 20.80 -8.87 14.16
CA THR A 165 22.21 -9.28 14.02
C THR A 165 23.15 -8.09 14.17
N GLU A 166 24.47 -8.29 14.04
CA GLU A 166 25.45 -7.19 13.99
C GLU A 166 25.17 -6.22 12.83
N ASP A 167 24.55 -6.72 11.75
CA ASP A 167 24.16 -5.92 10.58
C ASP A 167 22.76 -5.28 10.73
N GLY A 168 22.08 -5.49 11.87
CA GLY A 168 20.71 -5.03 12.13
C GLY A 168 19.64 -6.08 11.80
N ILE A 169 18.42 -5.59 11.54
CA ILE A 169 17.23 -6.34 11.12
C ILE A 169 16.97 -6.14 9.64
#